data_AF-A0A6J5KFU4-F1
#
_entry.id   AF-A0A6J5KFU4-F1
#
_cell.length_a   1.000
_cell.length_b   1.000
_cell.length_c   1.000
_cell.angle_alpha   90.00
_cell.angle_beta   90.00
_cell.angle_gamma   90.00
#
_symmetry.space_group_name_H-M   'P 1'
#
loop_
_entity.id
_entity.type
_entity.pdbx_description
1 polymer ?
#
loop_
_entity_poly.entity_id
_entity_poly.type
_entity_poly.pdbx_seq_one_letter_code
_entity_poly.pdbx_strand_id
1 'polypeptide(L)'
;MKLTSAKLIQTMELGRGYQAGELARRFDTSSAQINDMLCTLVEEGLVRMSSHSSRIICFERLSLAPRPPSTVATDVGTSTTVATPPITRQMHGSLRGYEASLASVRSLAMLARPSR
;
A
#
# COMPACT_ATOMS: atom_id res chain seq x y z
N MET A 1 9.03 1.18 -28.83
CA MET A 1 8.57 2.47 -28.25
C MET A 1 9.16 2.62 -26.85
N LYS A 2 9.57 3.82 -26.42
CA LYS A 2 10.06 4.02 -25.04
C LYS A 2 8.87 4.04 -24.07
N LEU A 3 8.84 3.09 -23.13
CA LEU A 3 7.85 3.08 -22.06
C LEU A 3 8.22 4.17 -21.04
N THR A 4 7.27 5.05 -20.73
CA THR A 4 7.40 6.08 -19.69
C THR A 4 6.36 5.85 -18.60
N SER A 5 6.64 6.27 -17.36
CA SER A 5 5.73 6.11 -16.21
C SER A 5 4.35 6.74 -16.45
N ALA A 6 4.30 7.90 -17.10
CA ALA A 6 3.05 8.54 -17.50
C ALA A 6 2.23 7.70 -18.48
N LYS A 7 2.89 7.05 -19.44
CA LYS A 7 2.23 6.18 -20.43
C LYS A 7 1.70 4.89 -19.78
N LEU A 8 2.44 4.35 -18.81
CA LEU A 8 2.01 3.21 -18.00
C LEU A 8 0.71 3.54 -17.25
N ILE A 9 0.67 4.68 -16.55
CA ILE A 9 -0.54 5.12 -15.83
C ILE A 9 -1.73 5.35 -16.76
N GLN A 10 -1.51 5.98 -17.92
CA GLN A 10 -2.61 6.25 -18.87
C GLN A 10 -3.32 4.96 -19.32
N THR A 11 -2.59 3.86 -19.45
CA THR A 11 -3.18 2.56 -19.82
C THR A 11 -3.86 1.83 -18.67
N MET A 12 -3.59 2.22 -17.42
CA MET A 12 -4.25 1.63 -16.26
C MET A 12 -5.61 2.29 -16.05
N GLU A 13 -6.63 1.45 -15.99
CA GLU A 13 -7.99 1.85 -15.63
C GLU A 13 -8.10 2.12 -14.13
N LEU A 14 -9.00 3.04 -13.79
CA LEU A 14 -9.24 3.40 -12.41
C LEU A 14 -9.94 2.25 -11.67
N GLY A 15 -9.44 1.88 -10.50
CA GLY A 15 -10.07 0.84 -9.67
C GLY A 15 -9.86 -0.59 -10.15
N ARG A 16 -9.12 -0.82 -11.26
CA ARG A 16 -8.67 -2.15 -11.66
C ARG A 16 -7.29 -2.42 -11.06
N GLY A 17 -7.13 -3.58 -10.42
CA GLY A 17 -5.84 -4.07 -9.94
C GLY A 17 -5.06 -4.72 -11.08
N TYR A 18 -3.80 -4.30 -11.25
CA TYR A 18 -2.89 -4.87 -12.25
C TYR A 18 -1.71 -5.53 -11.57
N GLN A 19 -1.27 -6.66 -12.10
CA GLN A 19 -0.02 -7.28 -11.68
C GLN A 19 1.14 -6.77 -12.54
N ALA A 20 2.32 -6.59 -11.94
CA ALA A 20 3.52 -6.19 -12.68
C ALA A 20 3.83 -7.14 -13.85
N GLY A 21 3.58 -8.44 -13.67
CA GLY A 21 3.74 -9.44 -14.74
C GLY A 21 2.75 -9.30 -15.90
N GLU A 22 1.51 -8.87 -15.64
CA GLU A 22 0.52 -8.60 -16.70
C GLU A 22 0.93 -7.36 -17.51
N LEU A 23 1.36 -6.30 -16.82
CA LEU A 23 1.83 -5.08 -17.45
C LEU A 23 3.11 -5.32 -18.27
N ALA A 24 4.06 -6.09 -17.75
CA ALA A 24 5.27 -6.47 -18.46
C ALA A 24 5.00 -7.14 -19.83
N ARG A 25 4.02 -8.05 -19.88
CA ARG A 25 3.61 -8.71 -21.14
C ARG A 25 2.92 -7.75 -22.10
N ARG A 26 2.13 -6.80 -21.61
CA ARG A 26 1.43 -5.82 -22.47
C ARG A 26 2.40 -4.83 -23.12
N PHE A 27 3.52 -4.55 -22.48
CA PHE A 27 4.50 -3.57 -22.94
C PHE A 27 5.77 -4.18 -23.53
N ASP A 28 5.87 -5.51 -23.60
CA ASP A 28 7.08 -6.25 -24.01
C ASP A 28 8.35 -5.77 -23.27
N THR A 29 8.21 -5.48 -21.98
CA THR A 29 9.29 -4.98 -21.10
C THR A 29 9.54 -5.93 -19.94
N SER A 30 10.71 -5.80 -19.29
CA SER A 30 11.03 -6.62 -18.12
C SER A 30 10.10 -6.31 -16.94
N SER A 31 9.70 -7.34 -16.20
CA SER A 31 8.88 -7.17 -14.99
C SER A 31 9.59 -6.38 -13.90
N ALA A 32 10.93 -6.43 -13.86
CA ALA A 32 11.74 -5.63 -12.95
C ALA A 32 11.61 -4.13 -13.25
N GLN A 33 11.75 -3.74 -14.52
CA GLN A 33 11.63 -2.35 -14.94
C GLN A 33 10.21 -1.79 -14.69
N ILE A 34 9.18 -2.60 -14.94
CA ILE A 34 7.80 -2.25 -14.62
C ILE A 34 7.61 -2.07 -13.10
N ASN A 35 8.19 -2.97 -12.28
CA ASN A 35 8.12 -2.84 -10.82
C ASN A 35 8.81 -1.56 -10.34
N ASP A 36 10.01 -1.26 -10.81
CA ASP A 36 10.72 -0.02 -10.44
C ASP A 36 9.87 1.21 -10.79
N MET A 37 9.28 1.24 -11.99
CA MET A 37 8.37 2.31 -12.41
C MET A 37 7.09 2.37 -11.58
N LEU A 38 6.52 1.23 -11.18
CA LEU A 38 5.34 1.22 -10.30
C LEU A 38 5.69 1.68 -8.90
N CYS A 39 6.87 1.35 -8.38
CA CYS A 39 7.37 1.84 -7.11
C CYS A 39 7.54 3.37 -7.13
N THR A 40 8.15 3.94 -8.18
CA THR A 40 8.25 5.41 -8.29
C THR A 40 6.88 6.08 -8.34
N LEU A 41 5.90 5.47 -9.02
CA LEU A 41 4.53 5.99 -9.10
C LEU A 41 3.73 5.84 -7.80
N VAL A 42 4.10 4.88 -6.96
CA VAL A 42 3.57 4.72 -5.60
C VAL A 42 4.15 5.81 -4.70
N GLU A 43 5.44 6.13 -4.81
CA GLU A 43 6.07 7.24 -4.09
C GLU A 43 5.45 8.59 -4.48
N GLU A 44 5.15 8.79 -5.76
CA GLU A 44 4.43 9.97 -6.27
C GLU A 44 2.94 10.01 -5.87
N GLY A 45 2.40 8.95 -5.26
CA GLY A 45 1.00 8.87 -4.82
C GLY A 45 -0.03 8.68 -5.94
N LEU A 46 0.42 8.30 -7.14
CA LEU A 46 -0.44 8.09 -8.32
C LEU A 46 -0.96 6.65 -8.44
N VAL A 47 -0.27 5.70 -7.78
CA VAL A 47 -0.62 4.28 -7.77
C VAL A 47 -0.63 3.79 -6.33
N ARG A 48 -1.57 2.91 -6.00
CA ARG A 48 -1.63 2.24 -4.70
C ARG A 48 -1.21 0.78 -4.85
N MET A 49 -0.30 0.35 -3.99
CA MET A 49 0.00 -1.07 -3.82
C MET A 49 -1.07 -1.71 -2.94
N SER A 50 -1.72 -2.74 -3.47
CA SER A 50 -2.71 -3.55 -2.77
C SER A 50 -2.23 -5.00 -2.69
N SER A 51 -2.39 -5.58 -1.51
CA SER A 51 -2.08 -6.99 -1.25
C SER A 51 -3.41 -7.72 -1.11
N HIS A 52 -3.67 -8.70 -1.97
CA HIS A 52 -4.78 -9.60 -1.75
C HIS A 52 -4.35 -10.77 -0.85
N SER A 53 -5.31 -11.42 -0.20
CA SER A 53 -5.14 -12.45 0.85
C SER A 53 -4.26 -13.66 0.50
N SER A 54 -3.72 -13.71 -0.72
CA SER A 54 -3.01 -14.84 -1.32
C SER A 54 -1.58 -14.51 -1.80
N ARG A 55 -0.92 -13.48 -1.25
CA ARG A 55 0.44 -13.02 -1.64
C ARG A 55 0.56 -12.39 -3.04
N ILE A 56 -0.57 -12.06 -3.66
CA ILE A 56 -0.59 -11.42 -4.97
C ILE A 56 -0.52 -9.90 -4.76
N ILE A 57 0.58 -9.31 -5.19
CA ILE A 57 0.77 -7.85 -5.19
C ILE A 57 0.10 -7.28 -6.44
N CYS A 58 -0.88 -6.42 -6.24
CA CYS A 58 -1.62 -5.72 -7.29
C CYS A 58 -1.44 -4.22 -7.14
N PHE A 59 -1.33 -3.54 -8.27
CA PHE A 59 -1.17 -2.09 -8.36
C PHE A 59 -2.44 -1.50 -8.94
N GLU A 60 -3.04 -0.56 -8.21
CA GLU A 60 -4.26 0.14 -8.61
C GLU A 60 -3.96 1.61 -8.87
N ARG A 61 -4.43 2.14 -9.99
CA ARG A 61 -4.32 3.57 -10.28
C ARG A 61 -5.20 4.37 -9.33
N LEU A 62 -4.62 5.36 -8.65
CA LEU A 62 -5.35 6.35 -7.87
C LEU A 62 -5.83 7.47 -8.81
N SER A 63 -7.08 7.89 -8.64
CA SER A 63 -7.60 9.06 -9.34
C SER A 63 -6.88 10.31 -8.81
N LEU A 64 -6.50 11.20 -9.72
CA LEU A 64 -5.91 12.51 -9.40
C LEU A 64 -6.91 13.48 -8.73
N ALA A 65 -8.17 13.06 -8.51
CA ALA A 65 -9.02 13.77 -7.56
C ALA A 65 -8.48 13.49 -6.16
N PRO A 66 -8.25 14.52 -5.32
CA PRO A 66 -7.78 14.34 -3.96
C PRO A 66 -8.75 13.39 -3.27
N ARG A 67 -8.32 12.14 -3.11
CA ARG A 67 -9.15 11.10 -2.54
C ARG A 67 -9.13 11.35 -1.05
N PRO A 68 -10.23 11.83 -0.41
CA PRO A 68 -10.34 11.70 1.02
C PRO A 68 -10.20 10.21 1.35
N PRO A 69 -9.56 9.83 2.47
CA PRO A 69 -9.21 8.46 2.78
C PRO A 69 -10.42 7.54 2.57
N SER A 70 -10.27 6.59 1.65
CA SER A 70 -11.33 5.71 1.18
C SER A 70 -11.96 4.92 2.32
N THR A 71 -13.20 5.23 2.66
CA THR A 71 -14.14 4.27 3.24
C THR A 71 -14.94 3.61 2.12
N VAL A 72 -15.25 2.34 2.31
CA VAL A 72 -15.85 1.39 1.35
C VAL A 72 -17.26 1.84 0.97
N ALA A 73 -17.61 1.71 -0.31
CA ALA A 73 -18.88 2.14 -0.89
C ALA A 73 -20.07 1.26 -0.50
N THR A 74 -21.25 1.84 -0.25
CA THR A 74 -22.52 1.43 -0.89
C THR A 74 -23.61 2.53 -0.78
N ASP A 75 -24.20 2.83 -1.94
CA ASP A 75 -25.53 3.33 -2.32
C ASP A 75 -26.30 4.49 -1.65
N VAL A 76 -26.65 5.43 -2.53
CA VAL A 76 -27.92 6.15 -2.78
C VAL A 76 -28.91 6.34 -1.63
N GLY A 77 -29.21 7.63 -1.37
CA GLY A 77 -30.57 8.09 -1.11
C GLY A 77 -30.78 8.89 0.18
N THR A 78 -31.15 10.17 0.01
CA THR A 78 -31.88 11.03 0.96
C THR A 78 -31.16 11.54 2.23
N SER A 79 -31.27 12.86 2.42
CA SER A 79 -30.82 13.65 3.57
C SER A 79 -31.13 13.03 4.93
N THR A 80 -30.15 12.94 5.81
CA THR A 80 -30.26 13.32 7.24
C THR A 80 -28.87 13.30 7.89
N THR A 81 -28.60 14.34 8.69
CA THR A 81 -27.36 14.50 9.47
C THR A 81 -27.29 13.40 10.52
N VAL A 82 -26.52 12.33 10.27
CA VAL A 82 -26.27 11.27 11.25
C VAL A 82 -24.87 11.47 11.81
N ALA A 83 -24.78 11.86 13.08
CA ALA A 83 -23.53 11.86 13.84
C ALA A 83 -23.16 10.40 14.15
N THR A 84 -22.27 9.82 13.35
CA THR A 84 -21.81 8.43 13.55
C THR A 84 -20.95 8.35 14.81
N PRO A 85 -21.27 7.47 15.78
CA PRO A 85 -20.45 7.32 16.98
C PRO A 85 -19.08 6.72 16.65
N PRO A 86 -18.02 7.11 17.38
CA PRO A 86 -16.66 6.64 17.10
C PRO A 86 -16.56 5.14 17.34
N ILE A 87 -16.31 4.39 16.27
CA ILE A 87 -16.06 2.94 16.34
C ILE A 87 -14.60 2.73 16.74
N THR A 88 -14.37 2.44 18.02
CA THR A 88 -13.07 1.93 18.51
C THR A 88 -12.95 0.45 18.20
N ARG A 89 -12.31 0.11 17.07
CA ARG A 89 -11.97 -1.29 16.79
C ARG A 89 -10.80 -1.72 17.68
N GLN A 90 -11.04 -2.70 18.55
CA GLN A 90 -9.98 -3.35 19.31
C GLN A 90 -9.25 -4.36 18.42
N MET A 91 -7.97 -4.09 18.18
CA MET A 91 -7.08 -4.99 17.44
C MET A 91 -6.44 -5.96 18.44
N HIS A 92 -6.87 -7.21 18.41
CA HIS A 92 -6.20 -8.29 19.13
C HIS A 92 -5.20 -9.00 18.22
N GLY A 93 -3.93 -8.97 18.61
CA GLY A 93 -2.85 -9.68 17.95
C GLY A 93 -1.68 -9.86 18.91
N SER A 94 -0.98 -11.00 18.79
CA SER A 94 0.26 -11.24 19.52
C SER A 94 1.42 -10.91 18.59
N LEU A 95 2.20 -9.88 18.95
CA LEU A 95 3.42 -9.52 18.23
C LEU A 95 4.47 -10.62 18.51
N ARG A 96 4.77 -11.45 17.52
CA ARG A 96 5.76 -12.54 17.61
C ARG A 96 6.90 -12.30 16.64
N GLY A 97 8.09 -12.83 16.95
CA GLY A 97 9.26 -12.77 16.05
C GLY A 97 10.24 -11.63 16.33
N TYR A 98 9.97 -10.79 17.33
CA TYR A 98 10.87 -9.69 17.74
C TYR A 98 11.81 -10.06 18.89
N GLU A 99 11.77 -11.31 19.37
CA GLU A 99 12.56 -11.76 20.52
C GLU A 99 14.06 -11.48 20.37
N ALA A 100 14.61 -11.72 19.17
CA ALA A 100 16.02 -11.45 18.89
C ALA A 100 16.35 -9.94 18.93
N SER A 101 15.44 -9.09 18.43
CA SER A 101 15.59 -7.64 18.46
C SER A 101 15.50 -7.10 19.89
N LEU A 102 14.55 -7.60 20.68
CA LEU A 102 14.40 -7.24 22.10
C LEU A 102 15.60 -7.67 22.94
N ALA A 103 16.14 -8.87 22.69
CA ALA A 103 17.36 -9.34 23.35
C ALA A 103 18.56 -8.42 23.04
N SER A 104 18.71 -8.01 21.78
CA SER A 104 19.77 -7.08 21.37
C SER A 104 19.66 -5.71 22.06
N VAL A 105 18.46 -5.13 22.08
CA VAL A 105 18.20 -3.83 22.75
C VAL A 105 18.47 -3.94 24.25
N ARG A 106 18.07 -5.04 24.89
CA ARG A 106 18.30 -5.28 26.31
C ARG A 106 19.79 -5.37 26.66
N SER A 107 20.57 -6.10 25.86
CA SER A 107 22.02 -6.18 26.03
C SER A 107 22.68 -4.81 25.88
N LEU A 108 22.26 -4.02 24.89
CA LEU A 108 22.76 -2.66 24.68
C LEU A 108 22.43 -1.74 25.87
N ALA A 109 21.20 -1.82 26.38
CA ALA A 109 20.77 -1.02 27.53
C ALA A 109 21.54 -1.36 28.81
N MET A 110 21.98 -2.62 28.98
CA MET A 110 22.81 -3.03 30.12
C MET A 110 24.23 -2.46 30.04
N LEU A 111 24.78 -2.26 28.84
CA LEU A 111 26.08 -1.60 28.65
C LEU A 111 26.03 -0.10 28.96
N ALA A 112 24.90 0.54 28.70
CA ALA A 112 24.70 1.97 28.96
C ALA A 112 24.43 2.28 30.45
N ARG A 113 24.38 1.25 31.32
CA ARG A 113 24.14 1.45 32.75
C ARG A 113 25.44 1.88 33.43
N PRO A 114 25.49 3.07 34.04
CA PRO A 114 26.65 3.42 34.87
C PRO A 114 26.69 2.47 36.06
N SER A 115 27.78 1.72 36.19
CA SER A 115 28.09 0.95 37.38
C SER A 115 28.26 1.95 38.52
N ARG A 116 27.38 1.88 39.52
CA ARG A 116 27.48 2.67 40.73
C ARG A 116 28.14 1.86 41.84
#